data_AF-A0A816K0Z5-F1
#
_entry.id   AF-A0A816K0Z5-F1
#
_cell.length_a   1.000
_cell.length_b   1.000
_cell.length_c   1.000
_cell.angle_alpha   90.00
_cell.angle_beta   90.00
_cell.angle_gamma   90.00
#
_symmetry.space_group_name_H-M   'P 1'
#
loop_
_entity.id
_entity.type
_entity.pdbx_description
1 polymer ?
#
loop_
_entity_poly.entity_id
_entity_poly.type
_entity_poly.pdbx_seq_one_letter_code
_entity_poly.pdbx_strand_id
1 'polypeptide(L)'
;MNTSNPNLTNTSIKRPKNFKAKKIPLGFHDMKFTTLMLITFVIIAMSSPVPIRATRVESFGEVAQSCVVTELAPCLPAMTLTGDPTTECCDKLVEQKPCLCGYIRNPAYSMYVTSPNARKVLDFCKVPFPSC
;
A
#
# COMPACT_ATOMS: atom_id res chain seq x y z
N MET A 1 27.87 -23.49 -21.40
CA MET A 1 26.90 -23.67 -22.49
C MET A 1 26.09 -22.39 -22.59
N ASN A 2 26.31 -21.66 -23.68
CA ASN A 2 25.61 -20.43 -24.03
C ASN A 2 24.18 -20.76 -24.47
N THR A 3 23.20 -20.04 -23.94
CA THR A 3 21.99 -19.68 -24.68
C THR A 3 21.62 -18.25 -24.33
N SER A 4 22.30 -17.32 -24.99
CA SER A 4 21.78 -15.99 -25.27
C SER A 4 20.50 -16.14 -26.10
N ASN A 5 19.38 -15.60 -25.61
CA ASN A 5 18.14 -15.47 -26.38
C ASN A 5 18.16 -14.10 -27.09
N PRO A 6 18.27 -14.04 -28.43
CA PRO A 6 18.34 -12.78 -29.17
C PRO A 6 16.98 -12.47 -29.81
N ASN A 7 15.99 -12.01 -29.04
CA ASN A 7 14.75 -11.46 -29.60
C ASN A 7 13.92 -10.68 -28.56
N LEU A 8 14.30 -9.42 -28.31
CA LEU A 8 13.29 -8.34 -28.24
C LEU A 8 13.94 -7.01 -28.59
N THR A 9 14.09 -6.85 -29.89
CA THR A 9 14.45 -5.63 -30.58
C THR A 9 13.47 -4.50 -30.21
N ASN A 10 14.05 -3.43 -29.67
CA ASN A 10 13.81 -2.07 -30.15
C ASN A 10 12.33 -1.64 -30.27
N THR A 11 11.61 -1.56 -29.15
CA THR A 11 10.41 -0.72 -29.11
C THR A 11 10.86 0.74 -28.98
N SER A 12 11.02 1.40 -30.12
CA SER A 12 11.24 2.84 -30.21
C SER A 12 10.02 3.55 -29.60
N ILE A 13 10.12 3.89 -28.31
CA ILE A 13 9.12 4.72 -27.63
C ILE A 13 9.18 6.11 -28.29
N LYS A 14 8.26 6.33 -29.24
CA LYS A 14 8.01 7.65 -29.84
C LYS A 14 7.66 8.62 -28.70
N ARG A 15 8.60 9.51 -28.35
CA ARG A 15 8.30 10.64 -27.45
C ARG A 15 7.20 11.50 -28.08
N PRO A 16 6.02 11.64 -27.44
CA PRO A 16 5.00 12.55 -27.95
C PRO A 16 5.50 13.99 -27.83
N LYS A 17 5.66 14.69 -28.96
CA LYS A 17 6.12 16.09 -29.03
C LYS A 17 5.07 17.12 -28.60
N ASN A 18 3.95 16.69 -28.01
CA ASN A 18 2.83 17.56 -27.63
C ASN A 18 2.23 17.17 -26.28
N PHE A 19 3.05 17.15 -25.23
CA PHE A 19 2.52 17.34 -23.89
C PHE A 19 2.35 18.84 -23.69
N LYS A 20 1.21 19.40 -24.12
CA LYS A 20 0.80 20.71 -23.62
C LYS A 20 0.59 20.53 -22.13
N ALA A 21 1.52 21.07 -21.34
CA ALA A 21 1.29 21.30 -19.92
C ALA A 21 0.02 22.15 -19.81
N LYS A 22 -1.10 21.49 -19.50
CA LYS A 22 -2.32 22.18 -19.10
C LYS A 22 -1.95 22.82 -17.77
N LYS A 23 -1.66 24.11 -17.80
CA LYS A 23 -1.50 24.94 -16.61
C LYS A 23 -2.84 24.89 -15.90
N ILE A 24 -2.99 23.93 -15.00
CA ILE A 24 -4.07 23.93 -14.03
C ILE A 24 -3.86 25.24 -13.25
N PRO A 25 -4.84 26.15 -13.20
CA PRO A 25 -4.73 27.24 -12.25
C PRO A 25 -4.58 26.57 -10.88
N LEU A 26 -3.41 26.75 -10.25
CA LEU A 26 -3.29 26.71 -8.79
C LEU A 26 -4.13 27.89 -8.30
N GLY A 27 -5.43 27.69 -8.37
CA GLY A 27 -6.45 28.62 -8.02
C GLY A 27 -6.56 28.63 -6.51
N PHE A 28 -6.05 29.70 -5.94
CA PHE A 28 -6.90 30.54 -5.10
C PHE A 28 -7.26 29.91 -3.75
N HIS A 29 -6.24 29.76 -2.90
CA HIS A 29 -6.44 29.58 -1.45
C HIS A 29 -6.80 30.93 -0.80
N ASP A 30 -8.08 31.27 -0.84
CA ASP A 30 -8.68 32.12 0.18
C ASP A 30 -8.90 31.30 1.46
N MET A 31 -8.46 31.79 2.62
CA MET A 31 -8.57 31.13 3.94
C MET A 31 -10.00 30.64 4.27
N LYS A 32 -11.00 31.26 3.63
CA LYS A 32 -12.42 30.95 3.76
C LYS A 32 -12.83 29.71 2.96
N PHE A 33 -12.21 29.47 1.80
CA PHE A 33 -12.50 28.31 0.94
C PHE A 33 -11.90 27.02 1.51
N THR A 34 -10.67 27.09 2.04
CA THR A 34 -10.06 25.95 2.74
C THR A 34 -10.88 25.58 3.98
N THR A 35 -11.34 26.58 4.75
CA THR A 35 -12.20 26.34 5.92
C THR A 35 -13.55 25.73 5.53
N LEU A 36 -14.18 26.21 4.44
CA LEU A 36 -15.45 25.67 3.95
C LEU A 36 -15.31 24.21 3.47
N MET A 37 -14.23 23.88 2.76
CA MET A 37 -13.95 22.52 2.30
C MET A 37 -13.68 21.54 3.44
N LEU A 38 -12.98 21.98 4.50
CA LEU A 38 -12.74 21.14 5.67
C LEU A 38 -14.03 20.90 6.47
N ILE A 39 -14.87 21.92 6.65
CA ILE A 39 -16.15 21.79 7.39
C ILE A 39 -17.10 20.84 6.65
N THR A 40 -17.23 20.95 5.33
CA THR A 40 -18.08 20.03 4.55
C THR A 40 -17.58 18.60 4.59
N PHE A 41 -16.27 18.37 4.51
CA PHE A 41 -15.69 17.03 4.61
C PHE A 41 -15.97 16.37 5.96
N VAL A 42 -15.85 17.12 7.07
CA VAL A 42 -16.15 16.63 8.42
C VAL A 42 -17.64 16.31 8.58
N ILE A 43 -18.55 17.16 8.09
CA ILE A 43 -20.00 16.88 8.15
C ILE A 43 -20.33 15.61 7.37
N ILE A 44 -19.78 15.42 6.17
CA ILE A 44 -20.03 14.22 5.35
C ILE A 44 -19.52 12.96 6.08
N ALA A 45 -18.34 13.01 6.70
CA ALA A 45 -17.77 11.87 7.43
C ALA A 45 -18.62 11.47 8.65
N MET A 46 -19.16 12.44 9.39
CA MET A 46 -19.92 12.19 10.63
C MET A 46 -21.39 11.83 10.38
N SER A 47 -21.92 12.07 9.17
CA SER A 47 -23.34 11.90 8.85
C SER A 47 -23.72 10.51 8.35
N SER A 48 -22.82 9.52 8.38
CA SER A 48 -23.16 8.15 7.97
C SER A 48 -23.59 7.30 9.17
N PRO A 49 -24.89 6.96 9.33
CA PRO A 49 -25.32 5.92 10.24
C PRO A 49 -25.07 4.57 9.57
N VAL A 50 -23.83 4.10 9.55
CA VAL A 50 -23.53 2.71 9.20
C VAL A 50 -23.53 1.91 10.49
N PRO A 51 -24.62 1.19 10.84
CA PRO A 51 -24.54 0.17 11.88
C PRO A 51 -23.63 -0.94 11.36
N ILE A 52 -22.41 -1.01 11.90
CA ILE A 52 -21.48 -2.11 11.62
C ILE A 52 -22.12 -3.38 12.16
N ARG A 53 -22.65 -4.22 11.27
CA ARG A 53 -22.98 -5.60 11.60
C ARG A 53 -21.67 -6.31 11.92
N ALA A 54 -21.53 -6.77 13.16
CA ALA A 54 -20.42 -7.61 13.57
C ALA A 54 -20.51 -8.98 12.87
N THR A 55 -19.83 -9.14 11.75
CA THR A 55 -19.32 -10.46 11.36
C THR A 55 -18.25 -10.82 12.39
N ARG A 56 -18.48 -11.90 13.16
CA ARG A 56 -17.43 -12.49 14.01
C ARG A 56 -16.21 -12.72 13.13
N VAL A 57 -15.13 -12.00 13.40
CA VAL A 57 -13.79 -12.46 13.06
C VAL A 57 -13.54 -13.61 14.01
N GLU A 58 -13.31 -14.81 13.46
CA GLU A 58 -12.85 -15.92 14.25
C GLU A 58 -11.54 -15.50 14.92
N SER A 59 -11.63 -15.42 16.25
CA SER A 59 -10.54 -15.21 17.18
C SER A 59 -9.48 -16.29 16.94
N PHE A 60 -8.41 -15.97 16.25
CA PHE A 60 -7.13 -16.56 16.59
C PHE A 60 -6.53 -15.68 17.68
N GLY A 61 -6.36 -16.29 18.85
CA GLY A 61 -5.83 -15.62 20.03
C GLY A 61 -4.42 -15.07 19.79
N GLU A 62 -3.97 -14.37 20.84
CA GLU A 62 -2.74 -13.58 20.96
C GLU A 62 -2.96 -12.10 20.67
N VAL A 63 -2.66 -11.29 21.69
CA VAL A 63 -2.75 -9.81 21.84
C VAL A 63 -3.39 -9.11 20.64
N ALA A 64 -4.56 -8.51 20.84
CA ALA A 64 -5.33 -7.81 19.81
C ALA A 64 -4.56 -6.63 19.19
N GLN A 65 -3.61 -6.94 18.31
CA GLN A 65 -2.99 -5.99 17.41
C GLN A 65 -4.02 -5.72 16.31
N SER A 66 -4.46 -4.47 16.21
CA SER A 66 -5.37 -4.08 15.16
C SER A 66 -4.68 -4.25 13.81
N CYS A 67 -5.27 -5.05 12.92
CA CYS A 67 -4.75 -5.27 11.57
C CYS A 67 -4.93 -4.02 10.72
N VAL A 68 -3.99 -3.07 10.83
CA VAL A 68 -4.03 -1.77 10.16
C VAL A 68 -2.92 -1.71 9.11
N VAL A 69 -3.28 -1.83 7.84
CA VAL A 69 -2.30 -1.91 6.73
C VAL A 69 -1.39 -0.69 6.65
N THR A 70 -1.83 0.48 7.13
CA THR A 70 -1.02 1.71 7.11
C THR A 70 0.20 1.62 8.02
N GLU A 71 0.21 0.72 9.00
CA GLU A 71 1.40 0.44 9.80
C GLU A 71 2.53 -0.21 8.96
N LEU A 72 2.24 -0.78 7.78
CA LEU A 72 3.26 -1.22 6.81
C LEU A 72 3.80 -0.09 5.91
N ALA A 73 3.36 1.16 6.09
CA ALA A 73 3.85 2.29 5.29
C ALA A 73 5.39 2.42 5.27
N PRO A 74 6.14 2.16 6.37
CA PRO A 74 7.60 2.17 6.35
C PRO A 74 8.23 1.12 5.41
N CYS A 75 7.50 0.04 5.09
CA CYS A 75 7.95 -1.00 4.16
C CYS A 75 7.69 -0.64 2.68
N LEU A 76 6.82 0.34 2.42
CA LEU A 76 6.41 0.70 1.06
C LEU A 76 7.59 1.02 0.13
N PRO A 77 8.63 1.77 0.56
CA PRO A 77 9.80 2.01 -0.28
C PRO A 77 10.51 0.72 -0.68
N ALA A 78 10.72 -0.23 0.24
CA ALA A 78 11.41 -1.50 -0.05
C ALA A 78 10.52 -2.51 -0.82
N MET A 79 9.19 -2.40 -0.69
CA MET A 79 8.25 -3.21 -1.45
C MET A 79 8.05 -2.70 -2.89
N THR A 80 8.18 -1.39 -3.12
CA THR A 80 7.97 -0.78 -4.44
C THR A 80 9.28 -0.57 -5.20
N LEU A 81 10.31 -0.12 -4.52
CA LEU A 81 11.65 0.06 -5.04
C LEU A 81 12.51 -1.16 -4.71
N THR A 82 13.47 -1.47 -5.56
CA THR A 82 14.48 -2.47 -5.23
C THR A 82 15.45 -1.86 -4.22
N GLY A 83 15.36 -2.27 -2.96
CA GLY A 83 16.24 -1.80 -1.88
C GLY A 83 15.98 -2.53 -0.56
N ASP A 84 16.88 -2.34 0.41
CA ASP A 84 16.77 -2.97 1.73
C ASP A 84 15.71 -2.27 2.60
N PRO A 85 14.91 -3.00 3.40
CA PRO A 85 13.95 -2.42 4.31
C PRO A 85 14.63 -1.73 5.50
N THR A 86 13.94 -0.73 6.06
CA THR A 86 14.38 -0.08 7.31
C THR A 86 14.11 -1.00 8.51
N THR A 87 14.79 -0.75 9.62
CA THR A 87 14.50 -1.45 10.88
C THR A 87 13.05 -1.29 11.30
N GLU A 88 12.50 -0.07 11.17
CA GLU A 88 11.10 0.24 11.47
C GLU A 88 10.12 -0.59 10.60
N CYS A 89 10.44 -0.80 9.32
CA CYS A 89 9.65 -1.69 8.47
C CYS A 89 9.63 -3.11 9.04
N CYS A 90 10.79 -3.66 9.40
CA CYS A 90 10.85 -5.02 9.95
C CYS A 90 10.10 -5.14 11.27
N ASP A 91 10.21 -4.16 12.16
CA ASP A 91 9.50 -4.15 13.45
C ASP A 91 7.98 -4.17 13.22
N LYS A 92 7.48 -3.29 12.35
CA LYS A 92 6.05 -3.22 12.00
C LYS A 92 5.53 -4.45 11.25
N LEU A 93 6.37 -5.07 10.42
CA LEU A 93 6.03 -6.29 9.72
C LEU A 93 5.95 -7.49 10.68
N VAL A 94 6.81 -7.54 11.69
CA VAL A 94 6.78 -8.56 12.75
C VAL A 94 5.54 -8.40 13.62
N GLU A 95 5.20 -7.17 14.03
CA GLU A 95 3.97 -6.86 14.77
C GLU A 95 2.71 -7.35 14.03
N GLN A 96 2.69 -7.25 12.69
CA GLN A 96 1.54 -7.56 11.85
C GLN A 96 1.53 -8.98 11.27
N LYS A 97 2.44 -9.87 11.70
CA LYS A 97 2.43 -11.30 11.34
C LYS A 97 1.04 -11.97 11.37
N PRO A 98 0.22 -11.84 12.44
CA PRO A 98 -1.09 -12.48 12.47
C PRO A 98 -2.08 -11.95 11.40
N CYS A 99 -1.83 -10.75 10.88
CA CYS A 99 -2.69 -10.09 9.91
C CYS A 99 -2.37 -10.44 8.45
N LEU A 100 -1.21 -11.04 8.17
CA LEU A 100 -0.73 -11.25 6.80
C LEU A 100 -1.69 -12.08 5.94
N CYS A 101 -2.33 -13.12 6.50
CA CYS A 101 -3.36 -13.87 5.77
C CYS A 101 -4.59 -13.02 5.43
N GLY A 102 -4.98 -12.14 6.34
CA GLY A 102 -6.05 -11.16 6.09
C GLY A 102 -5.70 -10.23 4.93
N TYR A 103 -4.44 -9.78 4.85
CA TYR A 103 -3.97 -8.95 3.74
C TYR A 103 -3.89 -9.71 2.42
N ILE A 104 -3.46 -10.98 2.43
CA ILE A 104 -3.45 -11.83 1.23
C ILE A 104 -4.87 -12.00 0.67
N ARG A 105 -5.86 -12.27 1.53
CA ARG A 105 -7.25 -12.51 1.12
C ARG A 105 -7.95 -11.26 0.61
N ASN A 106 -7.49 -10.06 0.99
CA ASN A 106 -8.02 -8.81 0.48
C ASN A 106 -7.25 -8.38 -0.79
N PRO A 107 -7.87 -8.35 -1.98
CA PRO A 107 -7.17 -7.99 -3.21
C PRO A 107 -6.55 -6.58 -3.17
N ALA A 108 -7.13 -5.65 -2.42
CA ALA A 108 -6.59 -4.29 -2.26
C ALA A 108 -5.27 -4.25 -1.47
N TYR A 109 -5.01 -5.27 -0.63
CA TYR A 109 -3.85 -5.34 0.25
C TYR A 109 -2.90 -6.49 -0.09
N SER A 110 -3.30 -7.39 -0.97
CA SER A 110 -2.49 -8.56 -1.32
C SER A 110 -1.09 -8.19 -1.81
N MET A 111 -0.93 -7.07 -2.52
CA MET A 111 0.35 -6.58 -3.04
C MET A 111 1.43 -6.35 -1.98
N TYR A 112 1.03 -6.06 -0.74
CA TYR A 112 1.93 -5.85 0.40
C TYR A 112 2.57 -7.14 0.91
N VAL A 113 2.05 -8.31 0.49
CA VAL A 113 2.53 -9.62 0.95
C VAL A 113 2.95 -10.50 -0.23
N THR A 114 2.21 -10.46 -1.34
CA THR A 114 2.35 -11.40 -2.47
C THR A 114 3.20 -10.88 -3.63
N SER A 115 3.63 -9.62 -3.62
CA SER A 115 4.53 -9.13 -4.66
C SER A 115 5.94 -9.72 -4.52
N PRO A 116 6.74 -9.82 -5.59
CA PRO A 116 8.10 -10.35 -5.53
C PRO A 116 9.01 -9.59 -4.56
N ASN A 117 8.87 -8.26 -4.50
CA ASN A 117 9.64 -7.43 -3.58
C ASN A 117 9.12 -7.56 -2.14
N ALA A 118 7.81 -7.65 -1.93
CA ALA A 118 7.26 -7.94 -0.59
C ALA A 118 7.78 -9.27 -0.03
N ARG A 119 7.89 -10.32 -0.86
CA ARG A 119 8.51 -11.58 -0.45
C ARG A 119 9.96 -11.41 -0.02
N LYS A 120 10.77 -10.64 -0.77
CA LYS A 120 12.15 -10.33 -0.38
C LYS A 120 12.21 -9.57 0.95
N VAL A 121 11.30 -8.62 1.18
CA VAL A 121 11.21 -7.88 2.44
C VAL A 121 10.85 -8.81 3.61
N LEU A 122 9.89 -9.71 3.41
CA LEU A 122 9.53 -10.75 4.39
C LEU A 122 10.77 -11.62 4.74
N ASP A 123 11.48 -12.10 3.72
CA ASP A 123 12.69 -12.91 3.89
C ASP A 123 13.79 -12.14 4.64
N PHE A 124 14.05 -10.88 4.24
CA PHE A 124 15.04 -10.01 4.88
C PHE A 124 14.73 -9.78 6.36
N CYS A 125 13.46 -9.47 6.68
CA CYS A 125 12.98 -9.25 8.04
C CYS A 125 12.73 -10.56 8.82
N LYS A 126 13.06 -11.73 8.26
CA LYS A 126 12.87 -13.06 8.88
C LYS A 126 11.42 -13.32 9.28
N VAL A 127 10.49 -12.84 8.47
CA VAL A 127 9.06 -13.10 8.60
C VAL A 127 8.68 -14.20 7.61
N PRO A 128 8.30 -15.40 8.07
CA PRO A 128 7.94 -16.48 7.16
C PRO A 128 6.71 -16.08 6.33
N PHE A 129 6.70 -16.42 5.05
CA PHE A 129 5.51 -16.28 4.23
C PHE A 129 4.41 -17.19 4.79
N PRO A 130 3.22 -16.65 5.10
CA PRO A 130 2.19 -17.43 5.79
C PRO A 130 1.53 -18.44 4.83
N SER A 131 1.19 -19.62 5.37
CA SER A 131 0.26 -20.53 4.71
C SER A 131 -1.16 -20.15 5.13
N CYS A 132 -1.95 -19.71 4.17
CA CYS A 132 -3.34 -19.28 4.33
C CYS A 132 -4.24 -20.07 3.37
#